data_AF-A0A0L0F6J1-F1
#
_entry.id   AF-A0A0L0F6J1-F1
#
_cell.length_a   1.000
_cell.length_b   1.000
_cell.length_c   1.000
_cell.angle_alpha   90.00
_cell.angle_beta   90.00
_cell.angle_gamma   90.00
#
_symmetry.space_group_name_H-M   'P 1'
#
loop_
_entity.id
_entity.type
_entity.pdbx_description
1 polymer ?
#
loop_
_entity_poly.entity_id
_entity_poly.type
_entity_poly.pdbx_seq_one_letter_code
_entity_poly.pdbx_strand_id
1 'polypeptide(L)'
;VPKYGWSKEMNGEFDYLKGSKPVALRPTPTQIASLLGLAYRFWRYTSSVKRKGRVPFMDPMNPQELDPYKGVPMGGIGGGTVCRSWKGHFNRWNLVPGIYSYETVWADQFIVRIQRPDQSVYQVVLCASSPKASYQHLSEWNWEYTGEGGTYHAVSSREF
;
A
#
# COMPACT_ATOMS: atom_id res chain seq x y z
N VAL A 1 -7.32 18.13 -14.83
CA VAL A 1 -6.70 17.81 -13.52
C VAL A 1 -6.80 19.04 -12.61
N PRO A 2 -7.17 18.91 -11.32
CA PRO A 2 -7.27 20.04 -10.40
C PRO A 2 -5.93 20.76 -10.20
N LYS A 3 -5.94 22.10 -10.16
CA LYS A 3 -4.73 22.94 -10.00
C LYS A 3 -3.96 22.66 -8.71
N TYR A 4 -4.66 22.25 -7.65
CA TYR A 4 -4.09 22.04 -6.31
C TYR A 4 -4.14 20.57 -5.87
N GLY A 5 -4.04 19.64 -6.82
CA GLY A 5 -3.97 18.20 -6.52
C GLY A 5 -2.55 17.72 -6.27
N TRP A 6 -2.42 16.65 -5.49
CA TRP A 6 -1.14 15.94 -5.40
C TRP A 6 -0.89 15.21 -6.72
N SER A 7 0.33 15.26 -7.22
CA SER A 7 0.74 14.55 -8.43
C SER A 7 2.10 13.89 -8.26
N LYS A 8 2.25 12.71 -8.85
CA LYS A 8 3.51 11.97 -8.84
C LYS A 8 3.64 11.14 -10.10
N GLU A 9 4.82 11.14 -10.70
CA GLU A 9 5.15 10.28 -11.82
C GLU A 9 5.12 8.81 -11.40
N MET A 10 4.58 7.93 -12.24
CA MET A 10 4.40 6.52 -11.91
C MET A 10 5.72 5.75 -11.79
N ASN A 11 6.77 6.21 -12.48
CA ASN A 11 8.13 5.69 -12.38
C ASN A 11 8.97 6.35 -11.27
N GLY A 12 8.45 7.37 -10.60
CA GLY A 12 9.18 8.10 -9.57
C GLY A 12 9.58 7.18 -8.41
N GLU A 13 10.45 7.66 -7.54
CA GLU A 13 10.69 7.06 -6.23
C GLU A 13 10.70 8.18 -5.18
N PHE A 14 10.69 7.79 -3.90
CA PHE A 14 10.93 8.73 -2.81
C PHE A 14 12.38 8.67 -2.39
N ASP A 15 13.03 9.83 -2.25
CA ASP A 15 14.47 9.90 -1.93
C ASP A 15 14.81 9.27 -0.58
N TYR A 16 13.89 9.33 0.39
CA TYR A 16 14.08 8.69 1.69
C TYR A 16 14.06 7.15 1.61
N LEU A 17 13.56 6.53 0.53
CA LEU A 17 13.66 5.08 0.36
C LEU A 17 15.05 4.62 -0.06
N LYS A 18 15.86 5.52 -0.63
CA LYS A 18 17.20 5.21 -1.12
C LYS A 18 18.26 5.14 -0.01
N GLY A 19 17.89 5.37 1.25
CA GLY A 19 18.84 5.31 2.36
C GLY A 19 18.26 5.50 3.77
N SER A 20 16.99 5.86 3.92
CA SER A 20 16.38 6.04 5.23
C SER A 20 15.66 4.74 5.63
N LYS A 21 16.37 3.85 6.34
CA LYS A 21 15.65 3.00 7.31
C LYS A 21 14.85 3.96 8.19
N PRO A 22 13.58 3.66 8.55
CA PRO A 22 12.86 4.48 9.52
C PRO A 22 13.83 4.69 10.67
N VAL A 23 14.08 5.95 11.05
CA VAL A 23 15.05 6.30 12.09
C VAL A 23 14.77 5.34 13.22
N ALA A 24 15.67 4.38 13.42
CA ALA A 24 15.53 3.42 14.49
C ALA A 24 15.79 4.27 15.72
N LEU A 25 14.74 4.86 16.26
CA LEU A 25 14.77 5.61 17.49
C LEU A 25 15.38 4.63 18.49
N ARG A 26 16.63 4.87 18.87
CA ARG A 26 17.31 4.08 19.90
C ARG A 26 16.99 4.80 21.20
N PRO A 27 15.96 4.37 21.93
CA PRO A 27 15.56 5.06 23.15
C PRO A 27 16.72 5.00 24.15
N THR A 28 16.91 6.10 24.89
CA THR A 28 17.84 6.10 26.01
C THR A 28 17.35 5.17 27.11
N PRO A 29 18.22 4.67 28.00
CA PRO A 29 17.79 3.79 29.11
C PRO A 29 16.69 4.40 29.99
N THR A 30 16.71 5.73 30.19
CA THR A 30 15.67 6.46 30.95
C THR A 30 14.33 6.49 30.21
N GLN A 31 14.34 6.60 28.88
CA GLN A 31 13.14 6.47 28.05
C GLN A 31 12.60 5.04 28.03
N ILE A 32 13.48 4.02 28.03
CA ILE A 32 13.05 2.63 28.13
C ILE A 32 12.32 2.41 29.46
N ALA A 33 12.90 2.88 30.57
CA ALA A 33 12.29 2.75 31.89
C ALA A 33 10.90 3.40 31.97
N SER A 34 10.73 4.59 31.40
CA SER A 34 9.42 5.27 31.37
C SER A 34 8.39 4.57 30.48
N LEU A 35 8.84 3.80 29.48
CA LEU A 35 7.96 3.05 28.57
C LEU A 35 7.58 1.65 29.08
N LEU A 36 8.24 1.11 30.12
CA LEU A 36 7.97 -0.26 30.62
C LEU A 36 6.51 -0.49 31.02
N GLY A 37 5.90 0.45 31.73
CA GLY A 37 4.48 0.35 32.13
C GLY A 37 3.54 0.33 30.93
N LEU A 38 3.84 1.14 29.90
CA LEU A 38 3.10 1.19 28.65
C LEU A 38 3.28 -0.10 27.84
N ALA A 39 4.51 -0.61 27.75
CA ALA A 39 4.84 -1.87 27.10
C ALA A 39 4.09 -3.04 27.74
N TYR A 40 4.07 -3.12 29.07
CA TYR A 40 3.28 -4.13 29.80
C TYR A 40 1.79 -4.02 29.51
N ARG A 41 1.23 -2.80 29.50
CA ARG A 41 -0.18 -2.55 29.17
C ARG A 41 -0.52 -3.04 27.76
N PHE A 42 0.31 -2.70 26.76
CA PHE A 42 0.11 -3.16 25.39
C PHE A 42 0.27 -4.67 25.26
N TRP A 43 1.29 -5.26 25.88
CA TRP A 43 1.50 -6.70 25.89
C TRP A 43 0.32 -7.46 26.49
N ARG A 44 -0.21 -7.00 27.63
CA ARG A 44 -1.41 -7.58 28.26
C ARG A 44 -2.65 -7.44 27.35
N TYR A 45 -2.82 -6.27 26.72
CA TYR A 45 -3.91 -6.02 25.78
C TYR A 45 -3.84 -6.94 24.55
N THR A 46 -2.71 -6.95 23.84
CA THR A 46 -2.52 -7.75 22.63
C THR A 46 -2.65 -9.24 22.93
N SER A 47 -2.09 -9.71 24.05
CA SER A 47 -2.23 -11.10 24.50
C SER A 47 -3.68 -11.47 24.79
N SER A 48 -4.43 -10.59 25.46
CA SER A 48 -5.86 -10.81 25.76
C SER A 48 -6.71 -10.86 24.49
N VAL A 49 -6.44 -9.99 23.52
CA VAL A 49 -7.16 -9.93 22.23
C VAL A 49 -6.83 -11.15 21.36
N LYS A 50 -5.54 -11.51 21.23
CA LYS A 50 -5.09 -12.69 20.48
C LYS A 50 -5.65 -13.98 21.08
N ARG A 51 -5.72 -14.11 22.41
CA ARG A 51 -6.34 -15.26 23.09
C ARG A 51 -7.83 -15.43 22.75
N LYS A 52 -8.51 -14.33 22.41
CA LYS A 52 -9.91 -14.35 21.94
C LYS A 52 -10.04 -14.57 20.44
N GLY A 53 -8.94 -14.89 19.74
CA GLY A 53 -8.91 -15.10 18.28
C GLY A 53 -9.15 -13.83 17.46
N ARG A 54 -8.96 -12.65 18.06
CA ARG A 54 -9.17 -11.35 17.37
C ARG A 54 -7.83 -10.71 17.01
N VAL A 55 -7.85 -9.88 15.98
CA VAL A 55 -6.70 -9.05 15.60
C VAL A 55 -6.70 -7.78 16.47
N PRO A 56 -5.61 -7.46 17.19
CA PRO A 56 -5.50 -6.21 17.92
C PRO A 56 -5.42 -5.02 16.96
N PHE A 57 -6.17 -3.96 17.28
CA PHE A 57 -6.18 -2.73 16.46
C PHE A 57 -4.81 -2.04 16.43
N MET A 58 -4.07 -2.11 17.55
CA MET A 58 -2.69 -1.67 17.66
C MET A 58 -1.84 -2.85 18.14
N ASP A 59 -0.91 -3.30 17.30
CA ASP A 59 0.09 -4.32 17.64
C ASP A 59 1.51 -3.74 17.60
N PRO A 60 1.97 -3.08 18.66
CA PRO A 60 3.34 -2.56 18.71
C PRO A 60 4.40 -3.66 18.70
N MET A 61 4.03 -4.92 18.96
CA MET A 61 4.95 -6.06 18.93
C MET A 61 5.20 -6.58 17.52
N ASN A 62 4.30 -6.27 16.58
CA ASN A 62 4.42 -6.61 15.17
C ASN A 62 4.10 -5.37 14.32
N PRO A 63 4.99 -4.36 14.31
CA PRO A 63 4.76 -3.14 13.56
C PRO A 63 4.68 -3.43 12.07
N GLN A 64 3.70 -2.82 11.40
CA GLN A 64 3.57 -2.91 9.95
C GLN A 64 4.78 -2.28 9.26
N GLU A 65 5.33 -2.96 8.26
CA GLU A 65 6.40 -2.41 7.42
C GLU A 65 5.93 -1.14 6.70
N LEU A 66 6.81 -0.14 6.64
CA LEU A 66 6.53 1.11 5.94
C LEU A 66 6.49 0.86 4.42
N ASP A 67 5.29 0.93 3.84
CA ASP A 67 5.10 0.95 2.40
C ASP A 67 4.66 2.36 1.95
N PRO A 68 5.53 3.11 1.25
CA PRO A 68 5.27 4.48 0.81
C PRO A 68 4.42 4.54 -0.47
N TYR A 69 4.21 3.40 -1.15
CA TYR A 69 3.53 3.35 -2.43
C TYR A 69 2.01 3.35 -2.23
N LYS A 70 1.42 4.45 -1.75
CA LYS A 70 -0.02 4.54 -1.45
C LYS A 70 -0.72 5.59 -2.31
N GLY A 71 -2.00 5.41 -2.58
CA GLY A 71 -2.85 6.39 -3.24
C GLY A 71 -4.10 6.72 -2.44
N VAL A 72 -4.99 7.51 -3.05
CA VAL A 72 -6.27 7.90 -2.45
C VAL A 72 -7.14 6.66 -2.26
N PRO A 73 -7.76 6.46 -1.07
CA PRO A 73 -8.70 5.37 -0.86
C PRO A 73 -9.94 5.53 -1.75
N MET A 74 -10.39 4.40 -2.30
CA MET A 74 -11.62 4.28 -3.06
C MET A 74 -12.61 3.48 -2.23
N GLY A 75 -13.74 4.09 -1.88
CA GLY A 75 -14.81 3.46 -1.11
C GLY A 75 -15.61 4.48 -0.30
N GLY A 76 -16.83 4.09 0.05
CA GLY A 76 -17.77 4.94 0.80
C GLY A 76 -17.64 4.79 2.31
N ILE A 77 -18.24 5.73 3.04
CA ILE A 77 -18.37 5.65 4.49
C ILE A 77 -19.13 4.37 4.85
N GLY A 78 -18.56 3.54 5.74
CA GLY A 78 -19.18 2.29 6.19
C GLY A 78 -19.14 1.12 5.20
N GLY A 79 -18.79 1.34 3.93
CA GLY A 79 -18.71 0.29 2.90
C GLY A 79 -17.34 -0.38 2.77
N GLY A 80 -16.35 0.12 3.49
CA GLY A 80 -14.96 -0.29 3.34
C GLY A 80 -14.26 0.47 2.21
N THR A 81 -12.92 0.38 2.19
CA THR A 81 -12.09 1.10 1.21
C THR A 81 -10.97 0.22 0.67
N VAL A 82 -10.60 0.45 -0.59
CA VAL A 82 -9.44 -0.14 -1.24
C VAL A 82 -8.55 0.98 -1.75
N CYS A 83 -7.24 0.90 -1.55
CA CYS A 83 -6.29 1.84 -2.15
C CYS A 83 -5.54 1.21 -3.30
N ARG A 84 -5.47 1.97 -4.38
CA ARG A 84 -4.54 1.75 -5.48
C ARG A 84 -3.36 2.70 -5.33
N SER A 85 -2.17 2.13 -5.33
CA SER A 85 -0.89 2.84 -5.34
C SER A 85 -0.79 3.76 -6.56
N TRP A 86 -0.04 4.86 -6.45
CA TRP A 86 0.31 5.69 -7.60
C TRP A 86 1.17 4.93 -8.63
N LYS A 87 1.79 3.80 -8.25
CA LYS A 87 2.44 2.88 -9.19
C LYS A 87 1.47 1.94 -9.92
N GLY A 88 0.21 1.86 -9.50
CA GLY A 88 -0.85 1.15 -10.24
C GLY A 88 -1.36 -0.14 -9.60
N HIS A 89 -0.71 -0.68 -8.57
CA HIS A 89 -1.14 -1.89 -7.86
C HIS A 89 -2.05 -1.60 -6.66
N PHE A 90 -2.94 -2.54 -6.30
CA PHE A 90 -3.81 -2.42 -5.12
C PHE A 90 -3.13 -3.03 -3.89
N ASN A 91 -2.95 -2.25 -2.82
CA ASN A 91 -2.10 -2.65 -1.67
C ASN A 91 -2.57 -2.17 -0.29
N ARG A 92 -3.80 -1.68 -0.16
CA ARG A 92 -4.40 -1.41 1.14
C ARG A 92 -5.88 -1.73 1.10
N TRP A 93 -6.29 -2.63 1.97
CA TRP A 93 -7.66 -3.15 2.03
C TRP A 93 -8.21 -2.87 3.41
N ASN A 94 -9.32 -2.15 3.47
CA ASN A 94 -10.11 -1.91 4.68
C ASN A 94 -11.53 -2.36 4.37
N LEU A 95 -11.68 -3.67 4.09
CA LEU A 95 -12.97 -4.28 3.78
C LEU A 95 -13.70 -4.71 5.06
N VAL A 96 -12.94 -5.05 6.10
CA VAL A 96 -13.47 -5.35 7.43
C VAL A 96 -13.25 -4.12 8.31
N PRO A 97 -14.31 -3.49 8.83
CA PRO A 97 -14.19 -2.27 9.64
C PRO A 97 -13.17 -2.41 10.77
N GLY A 98 -12.18 -1.52 10.80
CA GLY A 98 -11.14 -1.49 11.82
C GLY A 98 -9.99 -2.47 11.61
N ILE A 99 -9.98 -3.25 10.51
CA ILE A 99 -8.88 -4.13 10.13
C ILE A 99 -8.32 -3.68 8.78
N TYR A 100 -7.00 -3.50 8.72
CA TYR A 100 -6.29 -3.11 7.51
C TYR A 100 -5.38 -4.25 7.06
N SER A 101 -5.50 -4.68 5.81
CA SER A 101 -4.50 -5.52 5.13
C SER A 101 -3.65 -4.65 4.21
N TYR A 102 -2.34 -4.83 4.25
CA TYR A 102 -1.35 -4.07 3.47
C TYR A 102 -0.69 -4.93 2.38
N GLU A 103 -1.38 -5.97 1.92
CA GLU A 103 -0.87 -6.87 0.90
C GLU A 103 -1.23 -6.39 -0.52
N THR A 104 -0.29 -6.59 -1.45
CA THR A 104 -0.55 -6.36 -2.86
C THR A 104 -1.22 -7.58 -3.47
N VAL A 105 -2.45 -7.43 -3.97
CA VAL A 105 -3.12 -8.47 -4.77
C VAL A 105 -2.75 -8.25 -6.22
N TRP A 106 -1.76 -9.00 -6.71
CA TRP A 106 -1.19 -8.78 -8.05
C TRP A 106 -2.15 -9.10 -9.20
N ALA A 107 -3.17 -9.91 -8.97
CA ALA A 107 -4.18 -10.20 -9.98
C ALA A 107 -5.11 -9.00 -10.27
N ASP A 108 -5.24 -8.06 -9.32
CA ASP A 108 -6.13 -6.92 -9.45
C ASP A 108 -5.41 -5.82 -10.24
N GLN A 109 -5.68 -5.75 -11.54
CA GLN A 109 -5.00 -4.82 -12.43
C GLN A 109 -5.92 -4.30 -13.54
N PHE A 110 -5.48 -3.21 -14.15
CA PHE A 110 -6.00 -2.77 -15.44
C PHE A 110 -5.00 -3.15 -16.53
N ILE A 111 -5.50 -3.72 -17.61
CA ILE A 111 -4.70 -4.08 -18.79
C ILE A 111 -5.16 -3.22 -19.96
N VAL A 112 -4.22 -2.55 -20.62
CA VAL A 112 -4.50 -1.84 -21.86
C VAL A 112 -4.10 -2.72 -23.02
N ARG A 113 -5.01 -2.84 -23.99
CA ARG A 113 -4.77 -3.51 -25.26
C ARG A 113 -5.06 -2.55 -26.40
N ILE A 114 -4.07 -2.30 -27.24
CA ILE A 114 -4.17 -1.46 -28.43
C ILE A 114 -4.19 -2.38 -29.64
N GLN A 115 -5.23 -2.26 -30.46
CA GLN A 115 -5.41 -3.07 -31.66
C GLN A 115 -5.54 -2.15 -32.87
N ARG A 116 -4.87 -2.54 -33.96
CA ARG A 116 -5.20 -2.08 -35.31
C ARG A 116 -6.17 -3.11 -35.93
N PRO A 117 -6.89 -2.75 -37.02
CA PRO A 117 -7.95 -3.59 -37.59
C PRO A 117 -7.57 -5.07 -37.77
N ASP A 118 -6.29 -5.35 -38.05
CA ASP A 118 -5.83 -6.70 -38.41
C ASP A 118 -4.85 -7.31 -37.38
N GLN A 119 -4.50 -6.60 -36.29
CA GLN A 119 -3.51 -7.09 -35.31
C GLN A 119 -3.57 -6.40 -33.94
N SER A 120 -3.34 -7.19 -32.87
CA SER A 120 -3.00 -6.65 -31.55
C SER A 120 -1.58 -6.10 -31.57
N VAL A 121 -1.45 -4.78 -31.42
CA VAL A 121 -0.16 -4.09 -31.52
C VAL A 121 0.56 -4.09 -30.17
N TYR A 122 -0.20 -4.00 -29.08
CA TYR A 122 0.36 -3.84 -27.75
C TYR A 122 -0.63 -4.29 -26.67
N GLN A 123 -0.17 -5.04 -25.68
CA GLN A 123 -0.93 -5.38 -24.48
C GLN A 123 0.01 -5.31 -23.28
N VAL A 124 -0.36 -4.53 -22.27
CA VAL A 124 0.46 -4.37 -21.05
C VAL A 124 -0.43 -4.16 -19.82
N VAL A 125 0.05 -4.65 -18.69
CA VAL A 125 -0.51 -4.34 -17.36
C VAL A 125 -0.12 -2.92 -16.98
N LEU A 126 -1.08 -2.08 -16.61
CA LEU A 126 -0.85 -0.70 -16.18
C LEU A 126 -0.39 -0.61 -14.71
N CYS A 127 0.77 -1.19 -14.44
CA CYS A 127 1.43 -1.12 -13.15
C CYS A 127 2.95 -0.95 -13.34
N ALA A 128 3.51 0.13 -12.81
CA ALA A 128 4.94 0.45 -12.82
C ALA A 128 5.73 -0.38 -11.79
N SER A 129 5.22 -1.55 -11.44
CA SER A 129 5.80 -2.50 -10.50
C SER A 129 5.35 -3.89 -10.92
N SER A 130 6.23 -4.87 -10.81
CA SER A 130 5.95 -6.26 -11.15
C SER A 130 5.90 -7.13 -9.90
N PRO A 131 5.12 -8.23 -9.93
CA PRO A 131 5.17 -9.22 -8.86
C PRO A 131 6.56 -9.85 -8.76
N LYS A 132 6.90 -10.35 -7.57
CA LYS A 132 8.11 -11.16 -7.38
C LYS A 132 8.01 -12.42 -8.25
N ALA A 133 9.15 -12.94 -8.73
CA ALA A 133 9.22 -14.15 -9.56
C ALA A 133 8.56 -15.40 -8.93
N SER A 134 8.34 -15.39 -7.61
CA SER A 134 7.59 -16.43 -6.89
C SER A 134 6.09 -16.49 -7.26
N TYR A 135 5.52 -15.44 -7.84
CA TYR A 135 4.13 -15.40 -8.32
C TYR A 135 4.02 -16.00 -9.73
N GLN A 136 4.07 -17.33 -9.80
CA GLN A 136 4.07 -18.06 -11.07
C GLN A 136 2.74 -17.95 -11.84
N HIS A 137 1.62 -17.72 -11.16
CA HIS A 137 0.29 -17.69 -11.79
C HIS A 137 0.03 -16.49 -12.71
N LEU A 138 0.89 -15.46 -12.67
CA LEU A 138 0.77 -14.23 -13.48
C LEU A 138 2.00 -14.00 -14.36
N SER A 139 2.81 -15.04 -14.60
CA SER A 139 4.05 -14.94 -15.38
C SER A 139 3.82 -14.64 -16.86
N GLU A 140 2.65 -15.01 -17.39
CA GLU A 140 2.27 -14.75 -18.79
C GLU A 140 1.79 -13.32 -19.03
N TRP A 141 1.52 -12.56 -17.96
CA TRP A 141 1.08 -11.18 -18.10
C TRP A 141 2.27 -10.28 -18.45
N ASN A 142 2.06 -9.32 -19.35
CA ASN A 142 3.08 -8.35 -19.68
C ASN A 142 3.17 -7.24 -18.63
N TRP A 143 4.20 -7.28 -17.79
CA TRP A 143 4.50 -6.31 -16.74
C TRP A 143 5.55 -5.25 -17.12
N GLU A 144 5.86 -5.10 -18.41
CA GLU A 144 6.93 -4.21 -18.90
C GLU A 144 6.57 -2.72 -18.86
N TYR A 145 5.41 -2.35 -18.29
CA TYR A 145 5.06 -0.95 -18.14
C TYR A 145 6.00 -0.27 -17.14
N THR A 146 6.83 0.65 -17.63
CA THR A 146 7.83 1.35 -16.82
C THR A 146 7.26 2.49 -15.98
N GLY A 147 6.03 2.93 -16.27
CA GLY A 147 5.45 4.15 -15.68
C GLY A 147 5.94 5.44 -16.34
N GLU A 148 6.83 5.36 -17.33
CA GLU A 148 7.33 6.53 -18.06
C GLU A 148 6.18 7.23 -18.82
N GLY A 149 6.14 8.56 -18.73
CA GLY A 149 5.04 9.36 -19.28
C GLY A 149 3.71 9.21 -18.53
N GLY A 150 3.64 8.41 -17.47
CA GLY A 150 2.47 8.26 -16.61
C GLY A 150 2.54 9.14 -15.38
N THR A 151 1.47 9.90 -15.12
CA THR A 151 1.34 10.73 -13.91
C THR A 151 0.09 10.36 -13.15
N TYR A 152 0.25 10.01 -11.88
CA TYR A 152 -0.87 9.83 -10.96
C TYR A 152 -1.26 11.18 -10.37
N HIS A 153 -2.57 11.43 -10.32
CA HIS A 153 -3.14 12.64 -9.71
C HIS A 153 -4.13 12.24 -8.62
N ALA A 154 -4.06 12.93 -7.48
CA ALA A 154 -4.89 12.68 -6.33
C ALA A 154 -5.48 13.97 -5.78
N VAL A 155 -6.80 13.95 -5.65
CA VAL A 155 -7.57 14.86 -4.79
C VAL A 155 -8.63 13.99 -4.13
N SER A 156 -8.69 13.98 -2.79
CA SER A 156 -9.78 13.30 -2.10
C SER A 156 -11.10 13.98 -2.47
N SER A 157 -12.16 13.20 -2.62
CA SER A 157 -13.52 13.72 -2.76
C SER A 157 -13.78 14.74 -1.65
N ARG A 158 -14.21 15.95 -2.04
CA ARG A 158 -14.35 17.08 -1.10
C ARG A 158 -15.75 17.18 -0.48
N GLU A 159 -16.70 16.36 -0.93
CA GLU A 159 -18.10 16.41 -0.50
C GLU A 159 -18.62 14.97 -0.34
N PHE A 160 -19.35 14.74 0.76
CA PHE A 160 -20.21 13.59 1.03
C PHE A 160 -21.64 14.10 1.20
#